data_AF-A0A922M7L3-F1
#
_entry.id   AF-A0A922M7L3-F1
#
_cell.length_a   1.000
_cell.length_b   1.000
_cell.length_c   1.000
_cell.angle_alpha   90.00
_cell.angle_beta   90.00
_cell.angle_gamma   90.00
#
_symmetry.space_group_name_H-M   'P 1'
#
loop_
_entity.id
_entity.type
_entity.pdbx_description
1 polymer ?
#
loop_
_entity_poly.entity_id
_entity_poly.type
_entity_poly.pdbx_seq_one_letter_code
_entity_poly.pdbx_strand_id
1 'polypeptide(L)'
;MYRATGGCVRFKMRTTGTSAEIKLIAYQDLNLSLYKITFGAQTKVMNLLEKKEESYPSGIESFTEYQEFCVSWNNNKLTIGLIGQEPFVKYNNVYNGSLVGYILYKTQSTPEHPVDWIIETSPVILKPIGEKLFSDRLRWVPMINGVLPPDAMVGGFEPEPTYIARAEHNNSMCPGKYVPSTRKAFVPWGHLEHPKDHFEILCGYNAKWMRTRADHIPRNAFVGGFSEVQNEPLFIGRAMLGCNLVPGKVHVLYKLCFLPFYGQEIEVDVYEILVTPGEDSEHPIPRHPPRDIF
;
A
#
# COMPACT_ATOMS: atom_id res chain seq x y z
N MET A 1 20.00 -2.93 9.12
CA MET A 1 19.38 -2.09 8.09
C MET A 1 18.51 -2.99 7.21
N TYR A 2 17.30 -2.58 6.87
CA TYR A 2 16.29 -3.39 6.17
C TYR A 2 15.82 -2.67 4.91
N ARG A 3 15.67 -3.37 3.78
CA ARG A 3 15.16 -2.78 2.52
C ARG A 3 13.65 -2.62 2.61
N ALA A 4 13.17 -1.40 2.40
CA ALA A 4 11.79 -1.00 2.64
C ALA A 4 11.16 -0.39 1.38
N THR A 5 10.97 -1.20 0.34
CA THR A 5 10.45 -0.74 -0.96
C THR A 5 8.93 -0.59 -0.99
N GLY A 6 8.20 -1.12 0.00
CA GLY A 6 6.74 -1.15 0.01
C GLY A 6 6.05 0.06 0.63
N GLY A 7 6.77 1.12 1.00
CA GLY A 7 6.15 2.32 1.59
C GLY A 7 5.65 2.17 3.04
N CYS A 8 5.63 0.98 3.64
CA CYS A 8 5.44 0.76 5.08
C CYS A 8 6.43 -0.32 5.57
N VAL A 9 6.70 -0.28 6.86
CA VAL A 9 7.27 -1.40 7.61
C VAL A 9 6.38 -1.74 8.78
N ARG A 10 6.28 -3.02 9.12
CA ARG A 10 5.68 -3.51 10.35
C ARG A 10 6.74 -4.15 11.22
N PHE A 11 6.65 -3.93 12.53
CA PHE A 11 7.55 -4.55 13.51
C PHE A 11 6.88 -4.54 14.88
N LYS A 12 7.30 -5.48 15.72
CA LYS A 12 6.99 -5.45 17.15
C LYS A 12 8.20 -4.96 17.92
N MET A 13 7.97 -4.19 18.96
CA MET A 13 9.04 -3.77 19.85
C MET A 13 8.59 -3.69 21.30
N ARG A 14 9.55 -3.85 22.22
CA ARG A 14 9.41 -3.54 23.64
C ARG A 14 10.70 -2.94 24.18
N THR A 15 10.60 -2.14 25.24
CA THR A 15 11.72 -1.54 25.96
C THR A 15 11.35 -1.32 27.43
N THR A 16 12.32 -1.46 28.33
CA THR A 16 12.14 -1.25 29.79
C THR A 16 12.61 0.12 30.27
N GLY A 17 13.00 1.04 29.38
CA GLY A 17 13.36 2.41 29.79
C GLY A 17 14.18 3.24 28.80
N THR A 18 14.73 2.64 27.75
CA THR A 18 15.48 3.35 26.70
C THR A 18 14.57 3.73 25.54
N SER A 19 14.85 4.89 24.93
CA SER A 19 14.15 5.30 23.71
C SER A 19 14.62 4.45 22.53
N ALA A 20 13.65 3.90 21.80
CA ALA A 20 13.93 3.15 20.59
C ALA A 20 13.96 4.10 19.40
N GLU A 21 14.96 4.01 18.53
CA GLU A 21 15.06 4.87 17.36
C GLU A 21 15.12 4.04 16.07
N ILE A 22 14.44 4.54 15.04
CA ILE A 22 14.63 4.10 13.67
C ILE A 22 14.95 5.31 12.78
N LYS A 23 15.71 5.08 11.73
CA LYS A 23 15.97 6.06 10.67
C LYS A 23 15.43 5.57 9.34
N LEU A 24 14.78 6.47 8.60
CA LEU A 24 14.40 6.27 7.22
C LEU A 24 15.52 6.82 6.33
N ILE A 25 16.07 5.97 5.47
CA ILE A 25 17.25 6.25 4.65
C ILE A 25 16.83 6.29 3.17
N ALA A 26 17.46 7.19 2.42
CA ALA A 26 17.19 7.36 1.00
C ALA A 26 17.51 6.09 0.19
N TYR A 27 16.71 5.86 -0.85
CA TYR A 27 16.89 4.72 -1.76
C TYR A 27 18.18 4.83 -2.56
N GLN A 28 18.50 6.03 -3.05
CA GLN A 28 19.68 6.29 -3.87
C GLN A 28 21.00 6.47 -3.10
N ASP A 29 20.95 6.70 -1.77
CA ASP A 29 22.14 6.92 -0.95
C ASP A 29 21.95 6.39 0.48
N LEU A 30 22.70 5.33 0.82
CA LEU A 30 22.65 4.68 2.13
C LEU A 30 23.19 5.55 3.27
N ASN A 31 23.95 6.60 2.96
CA ASN A 31 24.47 7.54 3.94
C ASN A 31 23.48 8.70 4.21
N LEU A 32 22.48 8.89 3.36
CA LEU A 32 21.50 9.95 3.48
C LEU A 32 20.31 9.49 4.33
N SER A 33 20.36 9.79 5.64
CA SER A 33 19.20 9.65 6.53
C SER A 33 18.23 10.81 6.33
N LEU A 34 16.97 10.51 6.00
CA LEU A 34 15.92 11.50 5.73
C LEU A 34 15.15 11.85 7.00
N TYR A 35 14.73 10.83 7.75
CA TYR A 35 13.93 10.99 8.96
C TYR A 35 14.51 10.15 10.09
N LYS A 36 14.42 10.68 11.31
CA LYS A 36 14.68 9.96 12.55
C LYS A 36 13.39 9.90 13.36
N ILE A 37 12.99 8.71 13.76
CA ILE A 37 11.81 8.46 14.58
C ILE A 37 12.28 7.91 15.91
N THR A 38 11.81 8.51 17.00
CA THR A 38 12.13 8.08 18.37
C THR A 38 10.83 7.71 19.08
N PHE A 39 10.73 6.46 19.50
CA PHE A 39 9.59 5.91 20.23
C PHE A 39 9.77 6.11 21.73
N GLY A 40 8.68 6.48 22.38
CA GLY A 40 8.58 6.70 23.83
C GLY A 40 7.21 7.28 24.17
N ALA A 41 7.04 7.80 25.40
CA ALA A 41 5.80 8.43 25.85
C ALA A 41 5.27 9.45 24.84
N GLN A 42 6.17 10.27 24.27
CA GLN A 42 5.93 10.99 23.03
C GLN A 42 6.77 10.38 21.92
N THR A 43 6.12 10.07 20.80
CA THR A 43 6.83 9.69 19.58
C THR A 43 7.30 10.95 18.87
N LYS A 44 8.60 11.01 18.58
CA LYS A 44 9.22 12.16 17.93
C LYS A 44 9.59 11.82 16.51
N VAL A 45 9.33 12.74 15.58
CA VAL A 45 9.75 12.67 14.19
C VAL A 45 10.63 13.87 13.90
N MET A 46 11.88 13.61 13.48
CA MET A 46 12.82 14.63 13.05
C MET A 46 13.09 14.49 11.55
N ASN A 47 12.78 15.54 10.79
CA ASN A 47 13.29 15.72 9.43
C ASN A 47 14.76 16.14 9.53
N LEU A 48 15.67 15.26 9.09
CA LEU A 48 17.10 15.46 9.23
C LEU A 48 17.66 16.45 8.21
N LEU A 49 16.96 16.67 7.09
CA LEU A 49 17.35 17.63 6.06
C LEU A 49 17.02 19.06 6.49
N GLU A 50 15.81 19.25 7.01
CA GLU A 50 15.30 20.56 7.47
C GLU A 50 15.67 20.86 8.93
N LYS A 51 16.19 19.86 9.66
CA LYS A 51 16.45 19.91 11.10
C LYS A 51 15.22 20.28 11.93
N LYS A 52 14.03 19.90 11.45
CA LYS A 52 12.74 20.15 12.10
C LYS A 52 12.30 18.92 12.88
N GLU A 53 11.94 19.09 14.15
CA GLU A 53 11.40 18.02 15.00
C GLU A 53 9.95 18.32 15.40
N GLU A 54 9.11 17.29 15.39
CA GLU A 54 7.74 17.32 15.89
C GLU A 54 7.51 16.16 16.85
N SER A 55 6.75 16.41 17.92
CA SER A 55 6.43 15.42 18.96
C SER A 55 4.94 15.13 18.98
N TYR A 56 4.59 13.86 19.12
CA TYR A 56 3.23 13.35 19.04
C TYR A 56 2.95 12.47 20.26
N PRO A 57 1.78 12.59 20.90
CA PRO A 57 1.39 11.67 21.97
C PRO A 57 1.25 10.26 21.39
N SER A 58 1.92 9.28 22.01
CA SER A 58 1.84 7.88 21.55
C SER A 58 0.57 7.18 22.01
N GLY A 59 0.01 7.61 23.15
CA GLY A 59 -1.10 6.90 23.81
C GLY A 59 -0.69 5.57 24.44
N ILE A 60 0.61 5.27 24.50
CA ILE A 60 1.15 4.02 25.04
C ILE A 60 1.64 4.27 26.47
N GLU A 61 1.00 3.65 27.44
CA GLU A 61 1.33 3.80 28.86
C GLU A 61 2.65 3.12 29.23
N SER A 62 2.92 1.96 28.63
CA SER A 62 4.13 1.19 28.86
C SER A 62 4.59 0.49 27.58
N PHE A 63 5.91 0.46 27.39
CA PHE A 63 6.57 -0.29 26.33
C PHE A 63 7.19 -1.59 26.85
N THR A 64 6.90 -2.02 28.08
CA THR A 64 7.46 -3.26 28.66
C THR A 64 6.95 -4.52 27.96
N GLU A 65 5.74 -4.45 27.40
CA GLU A 65 5.17 -5.49 26.56
C GLU A 65 5.39 -5.20 25.07
N TYR A 66 5.32 -6.25 24.25
CA TYR A 66 5.45 -6.09 22.80
C TYR A 66 4.28 -5.30 22.24
N GLN A 67 4.61 -4.19 21.58
CA GLN A 67 3.67 -3.38 20.82
C GLN A 67 3.95 -3.54 19.33
N GLU A 68 2.91 -3.70 18.52
CA GLU A 68 3.02 -3.88 17.07
C GLU A 68 2.75 -2.57 16.33
N PHE A 69 3.75 -2.06 15.63
CA PHE A 69 3.71 -0.79 14.92
C PHE A 69 3.69 -1.00 13.40
N CYS A 70 3.05 -0.09 12.66
CA CYS A 70 3.47 0.24 11.28
C CYS A 70 3.96 1.68 11.23
N VAL A 71 5.02 1.85 10.46
CA VAL A 71 5.53 3.15 10.01
C VAL A 71 5.36 3.16 8.50
N SER A 72 4.62 4.14 7.96
CA SER A 72 4.40 4.28 6.51
C SER A 72 4.76 5.66 6.00
N TRP A 73 5.30 5.77 4.79
CA TRP A 73 5.72 7.02 4.15
C TRP A 73 5.10 7.15 2.76
N ASN A 74 3.78 7.38 2.72
CA ASN A 74 2.98 7.44 1.50
C ASN A 74 2.12 8.71 1.46
N ASN A 75 1.62 9.07 0.28
CA ASN A 75 0.68 10.20 0.11
C ASN A 75 1.18 11.51 0.74
N ASN A 76 2.48 11.78 0.62
CA ASN A 76 3.19 12.94 1.16
C ASN A 76 3.15 13.04 2.69
N LYS A 77 3.02 11.89 3.33
CA LYS A 77 2.80 11.76 4.76
C LYS A 77 3.58 10.61 5.34
N LEU A 78 4.17 10.84 6.50
CA LEU A 78 4.75 9.82 7.36
C LEU A 78 3.73 9.55 8.48
N THR A 79 3.22 8.34 8.50
CA THR A 79 2.28 7.89 9.54
C THR A 79 2.94 6.85 10.43
N ILE A 80 2.62 6.90 11.72
CA ILE A 80 3.06 5.93 12.71
C ILE A 80 1.84 5.60 13.56
N GLY A 81 1.58 4.32 13.74
CA GLY A 81 0.43 3.83 14.48
C GLY A 81 0.63 2.40 14.95
N LEU A 82 -0.20 2.00 15.90
CA LEU A 82 -0.37 0.60 16.24
C LEU A 82 -1.20 -0.11 15.14
N ILE A 83 -0.91 -1.37 14.89
CA ILE A 83 -1.69 -2.15 13.91
C ILE A 83 -3.15 -2.24 14.37
N GLY A 84 -4.08 -2.00 13.43
CA GLY A 84 -5.52 -2.01 13.70
C GLY A 84 -6.07 -0.75 14.38
N GLN A 85 -5.25 0.29 14.59
CA GLN A 85 -5.67 1.57 15.17
C GLN A 85 -5.38 2.74 14.23
N GLU A 86 -6.04 3.88 14.48
CA GLU A 86 -5.72 5.13 13.79
C GLU A 86 -4.27 5.56 14.08
N PRO A 87 -3.52 6.04 13.07
CA PRO A 87 -2.16 6.52 13.31
C PRO A 87 -2.13 7.73 14.25
N PHE A 88 -1.35 7.64 15.33
CA PHE A 88 -1.13 8.72 16.28
C PHE A 88 -0.07 9.73 15.81
N VAL A 89 0.76 9.37 14.83
CA VAL A 89 1.62 10.32 14.10
C VAL A 89 1.10 10.51 12.69
N LYS A 90 0.96 11.77 12.29
CA LYS A 90 0.51 12.21 10.96
C LYS A 90 1.41 13.38 10.51
N TYR A 91 2.66 13.09 10.18
CA TYR A 91 3.66 14.08 9.77
C TYR A 91 3.57 14.34 8.26
N ASN A 92 3.22 15.57 7.86
CA ASN A 92 2.95 15.92 6.45
C ASN A 92 4.19 16.49 5.75
N ASN A 93 4.11 16.64 4.42
CA ASN A 93 5.15 17.24 3.56
C ASN A 93 6.47 16.46 3.54
N VAL A 94 6.36 15.14 3.42
CA VAL A 94 7.50 14.21 3.48
C VAL A 94 8.24 14.11 2.13
N TYR A 95 7.71 14.72 1.07
CA TYR A 95 8.29 14.69 -0.28
C TYR A 95 8.74 16.07 -0.76
N ASN A 96 10.05 16.26 -0.85
CA ASN A 96 10.69 17.29 -1.69
C ASN A 96 11.91 16.78 -2.48
N GLY A 97 12.21 15.47 -2.52
CA GLY A 97 13.33 14.98 -3.35
C GLY A 97 13.62 13.48 -3.35
N SER A 98 13.95 12.88 -2.20
CA SER A 98 14.47 11.50 -2.13
C SER A 98 13.43 10.49 -1.62
N LEU A 99 13.32 9.34 -2.29
CA LEU A 99 12.46 8.24 -1.85
C LEU A 99 13.12 7.48 -0.69
N VAL A 100 12.37 7.08 0.33
CA VAL A 100 12.86 6.17 1.37
C VAL A 100 13.02 4.78 0.76
N GLY A 101 14.21 4.19 0.93
CA GLY A 101 14.52 2.85 0.44
C GLY A 101 14.91 1.86 1.54
N TYR A 102 15.35 2.36 2.69
CA TYR A 102 15.87 1.52 3.77
C TYR A 102 15.47 2.04 5.14
N ILE A 103 15.40 1.13 6.10
CA ILE A 103 15.19 1.44 7.51
C ILE A 103 16.40 0.96 8.31
N LEU A 104 16.93 1.85 9.15
CA LEU A 104 17.96 1.53 10.11
C LEU A 104 17.39 1.56 11.52
N TYR A 105 17.35 0.41 12.18
CA TYR A 105 17.06 0.31 13.60
C TYR A 105 18.33 0.69 14.37
N LYS A 106 18.27 1.77 15.15
CA LYS A 106 19.38 2.24 15.97
C LYS A 106 18.85 2.53 17.36
N THR A 107 19.24 1.73 18.33
CA THR A 107 18.81 1.91 19.72
C THR A 107 20.03 2.07 20.63
N GLN A 108 19.91 2.92 21.65
CA GLN A 108 20.85 2.95 22.77
C GLN A 108 20.36 1.98 23.84
N SER A 109 20.53 0.67 23.61
CA SER A 109 20.17 -0.35 24.59
C SER A 109 21.31 -0.58 25.58
N THR A 110 20.99 -0.72 26.86
CA THR A 110 21.93 -1.24 27.88
C THR A 110 21.45 -2.59 28.39
N PRO A 111 22.28 -3.39 29.09
CA PRO A 111 21.82 -4.62 29.72
C PRO A 111 20.65 -4.42 30.69
N GLU A 112 20.60 -3.27 31.39
CA GLU A 112 19.52 -2.90 32.31
C GLU A 112 18.25 -2.44 31.57
N HIS A 113 18.42 -1.88 30.37
CA HIS A 113 17.34 -1.35 29.54
C HIS A 113 17.40 -1.86 28.09
N PRO A 114 17.11 -3.15 27.88
CA PRO A 114 17.12 -3.73 26.55
C PRO A 114 15.99 -3.17 25.69
N VAL A 115 16.24 -3.14 24.37
CA VAL A 115 15.21 -2.92 23.36
C VAL A 115 15.17 -4.13 22.45
N ASP A 116 14.04 -4.82 22.48
CA ASP A 116 13.82 -5.99 21.64
C ASP A 116 13.02 -5.59 20.40
N TRP A 117 13.46 -6.05 19.22
CA TRP A 117 12.78 -5.85 17.94
C TRP A 117 12.44 -7.20 17.33
N ILE A 118 11.18 -7.39 16.96
CA ILE A 118 10.75 -8.49 16.11
C ILE A 118 10.31 -7.88 14.78
N ILE A 119 11.10 -8.14 13.75
CA ILE A 119 10.78 -7.75 12.38
C ILE A 119 10.19 -9.00 11.72
N GLU A 120 8.89 -9.03 11.55
CA GLU A 120 8.23 -10.06 10.77
C GLU A 120 8.46 -9.75 9.29
N THR A 121 9.59 -10.23 8.77
CA THR A 121 9.74 -10.38 7.32
C THR A 121 8.68 -11.38 6.87
N SER A 122 7.89 -11.09 5.83
CA SER A 122 6.91 -12.05 5.30
C SER A 122 7.54 -13.44 5.24
N PRO A 123 7.11 -14.39 6.09
CA PRO A 123 7.71 -15.69 6.12
C PRO A 123 7.10 -16.42 4.95
N VAL A 124 7.79 -16.39 3.81
CA VAL A 124 7.48 -17.37 2.80
C VAL A 124 8.80 -17.98 2.36
N ILE A 125 9.20 -19.02 3.10
CA ILE A 125 9.82 -20.17 2.44
C ILE A 125 8.72 -20.69 1.50
N LEU A 126 8.57 -20.04 0.36
CA LEU A 126 7.80 -20.57 -0.75
C LEU A 126 8.55 -21.86 -1.10
N LYS A 127 7.94 -23.01 -0.82
CA LYS A 127 8.28 -24.19 -1.60
C LYS A 127 8.10 -23.74 -3.05
N PRO A 128 9.13 -23.80 -3.91
CA PRO A 128 8.96 -23.45 -5.31
C PRO A 128 7.84 -24.32 -5.84
N ILE A 129 6.67 -23.73 -6.07
CA ILE A 129 5.64 -24.39 -6.84
C ILE A 129 6.24 -24.40 -8.23
N GLY A 130 6.52 -25.60 -8.76
CA GLY A 130 7.25 -25.73 -10.03
C GLY A 130 6.69 -24.77 -11.08
N GLU A 131 7.58 -24.02 -11.72
CA GLU A 131 7.30 -22.91 -12.67
C GLU A 131 6.31 -23.25 -13.78
N LYS A 132 5.96 -24.53 -13.96
CA LYS A 132 5.06 -25.06 -14.99
C LYS A 132 3.56 -25.02 -14.66
N LEU A 133 3.14 -24.58 -13.47
CA LEU A 133 1.72 -24.58 -13.09
C LEU A 133 1.01 -23.23 -13.27
N PHE A 134 1.75 -22.14 -13.52
CA PHE A 134 1.18 -20.80 -13.49
C PHE A 134 1.33 -20.06 -14.81
N SER A 135 0.26 -19.36 -15.18
CA SER A 135 0.24 -18.47 -16.35
C SER A 135 1.00 -17.19 -16.05
N ASP A 136 1.92 -16.82 -16.94
CA ASP A 136 2.55 -15.49 -16.94
C ASP A 136 1.50 -14.39 -17.20
N ARG A 137 0.48 -14.70 -17.99
CA ARG A 137 -0.62 -13.77 -18.28
C ARG A 137 -1.58 -13.64 -17.11
N LEU A 138 -1.95 -12.40 -16.84
CA LEU A 138 -3.00 -12.06 -15.90
C LEU A 138 -4.36 -12.51 -16.42
N ARG A 139 -5.16 -13.11 -15.54
CA ARG A 139 -6.52 -13.56 -15.86
C ARG A 139 -7.44 -13.42 -14.66
N TRP A 140 -8.73 -13.22 -14.93
CA TRP A 140 -9.77 -13.23 -13.93
C TRP A 140 -10.32 -14.64 -13.76
N VAL A 141 -10.39 -15.11 -12.52
CA VAL A 141 -10.88 -16.45 -12.18
C VAL A 141 -12.06 -16.28 -11.22
N PRO A 142 -13.26 -16.79 -11.56
CA PRO A 142 -14.40 -16.78 -10.64
C PRO A 142 -14.05 -17.47 -9.32
N MET A 143 -14.41 -16.85 -8.19
CA MET A 143 -14.28 -17.50 -6.89
C MET A 143 -15.36 -18.58 -6.75
N ILE A 144 -14.95 -19.85 -6.67
CA ILE A 144 -15.85 -21.00 -6.54
C ILE A 144 -15.64 -21.64 -5.17
N ASN A 145 -16.73 -21.87 -4.44
CA ASN A 145 -16.74 -22.52 -3.11
C ASN A 145 -15.84 -21.86 -2.05
N GLY A 146 -15.47 -20.59 -2.24
CA GLY A 146 -14.58 -19.86 -1.33
C GLY A 146 -13.12 -20.36 -1.31
N VAL A 147 -12.71 -21.14 -2.32
CA VAL A 147 -11.33 -21.61 -2.46
C VAL A 147 -10.54 -20.61 -3.29
N LEU A 148 -9.54 -19.98 -2.66
CA LEU A 148 -8.66 -19.04 -3.34
C LEU A 148 -7.76 -19.77 -4.37
N PRO A 149 -7.67 -19.29 -5.62
CA PRO A 149 -6.76 -19.88 -6.61
C PRO A 149 -5.29 -19.84 -6.14
N PRO A 150 -4.47 -20.87 -6.45
CA PRO A 150 -3.09 -20.92 -5.97
C PRO A 150 -2.17 -19.81 -6.50
N ASP A 151 -2.51 -19.20 -7.64
CA ASP A 151 -1.81 -18.03 -8.22
C ASP A 151 -2.60 -16.72 -8.09
N ALA A 152 -3.48 -16.62 -7.09
CA ALA A 152 -4.15 -15.38 -6.75
C ALA A 152 -3.15 -14.28 -6.42
N MET A 153 -3.31 -13.13 -7.06
CA MET A 153 -2.41 -11.99 -6.87
C MET A 153 -2.76 -11.23 -5.60
N VAL A 154 -1.79 -11.14 -4.69
CA VAL A 154 -1.87 -10.25 -3.52
C VAL A 154 -1.86 -8.80 -4.02
N GLY A 155 -2.96 -8.08 -3.75
CA GLY A 155 -3.12 -6.68 -4.10
C GLY A 155 -2.67 -5.74 -3.01
N GLY A 156 -2.82 -6.16 -1.76
CA GLY A 156 -2.58 -5.34 -0.60
C GLY A 156 -2.46 -6.13 0.69
N PHE A 157 -2.52 -5.40 1.79
CA PHE A 157 -2.40 -5.97 3.13
C PHE A 157 -3.13 -5.08 4.12
N GLU A 158 -4.05 -5.67 4.90
CA GLU A 158 -4.79 -5.00 5.97
C GLU A 158 -4.38 -5.58 7.36
N PRO A 159 -5.20 -6.30 8.15
CA PRO A 159 -4.65 -7.20 9.18
C PRO A 159 -4.19 -8.55 8.58
N GLU A 160 -4.56 -8.84 7.34
CA GLU A 160 -4.17 -10.02 6.57
C GLU A 160 -3.88 -9.65 5.10
N PRO A 161 -3.21 -10.52 4.31
CA PRO A 161 -3.06 -10.31 2.87
C PRO A 161 -4.43 -10.20 2.18
N THR A 162 -4.60 -9.17 1.36
CA THR A 162 -5.80 -8.99 0.54
C THR A 162 -5.47 -9.21 -0.93
N TYR A 163 -6.40 -9.81 -1.64
CA TYR A 163 -6.21 -10.22 -3.03
C TYR A 163 -6.97 -9.28 -3.96
N ILE A 164 -6.47 -9.11 -5.17
CA ILE A 164 -7.15 -8.28 -6.16
C ILE A 164 -8.41 -9.02 -6.62
N ALA A 165 -9.55 -8.38 -6.44
CA ALA A 165 -10.84 -8.91 -6.87
C ALA A 165 -11.52 -7.91 -7.80
N ARG A 166 -12.51 -8.38 -8.56
CA ARG A 166 -13.49 -7.52 -9.20
C ARG A 166 -14.88 -8.11 -9.10
N ALA A 167 -15.88 -7.26 -9.13
CA ALA A 167 -17.28 -7.67 -9.12
C ALA A 167 -18.16 -6.65 -9.83
N GLU A 168 -19.29 -7.12 -10.32
CA GLU A 168 -20.32 -6.25 -10.89
C GLU A 168 -21.07 -5.49 -9.79
N HIS A 169 -21.24 -4.18 -9.99
CA HIS A 169 -22.05 -3.31 -9.15
C HIS A 169 -22.62 -2.18 -10.00
N ASN A 170 -23.94 -2.02 -10.07
CA ASN A 170 -24.63 -0.97 -10.83
C ASN A 170 -24.15 -0.80 -12.28
N ASN A 171 -24.08 -1.91 -13.04
CA ASN A 171 -23.57 -1.97 -14.42
C ASN A 171 -22.09 -1.60 -14.59
N SER A 172 -21.35 -1.53 -13.49
CA SER A 172 -19.90 -1.30 -13.43
C SER A 172 -19.21 -2.61 -13.06
N MET A 173 -18.15 -2.97 -13.77
CA MET A 173 -17.27 -4.07 -13.36
C MET A 173 -16.12 -3.46 -12.54
N CYS A 174 -16.25 -3.44 -11.22
CA CYS A 174 -15.38 -2.69 -10.32
C CYS A 174 -14.24 -3.54 -9.76
N PRO A 175 -12.97 -3.15 -9.96
CA PRO A 175 -11.85 -3.65 -9.18
C PRO A 175 -11.93 -3.26 -7.71
N GLY A 176 -11.46 -4.14 -6.82
CA GLY A 176 -11.49 -4.00 -5.38
C GLY A 176 -10.58 -5.01 -4.69
N LYS A 177 -10.94 -5.40 -3.47
CA LYS A 177 -10.17 -6.32 -2.62
C LYS A 177 -10.98 -7.54 -2.22
N TYR A 178 -10.34 -8.70 -2.11
CA TYR A 178 -10.87 -9.88 -1.44
C TYR A 178 -10.18 -10.08 -0.10
N VAL A 179 -10.98 -10.34 0.94
CA VAL A 179 -10.53 -10.51 2.33
C VAL A 179 -10.80 -11.95 2.77
N PRO A 180 -9.77 -12.81 2.92
CA PRO A 180 -9.95 -14.23 3.20
C PRO A 180 -10.77 -14.54 4.46
N SER A 181 -10.57 -13.82 5.57
CA SER A 181 -11.30 -14.07 6.82
C SER A 181 -12.82 -13.87 6.69
N THR A 182 -13.25 -12.93 5.84
CA THR A 182 -14.67 -12.65 5.60
C THR A 182 -15.24 -13.48 4.45
N ARG A 183 -14.36 -14.04 3.59
CA ARG A 183 -14.70 -14.72 2.33
C ARG A 183 -15.49 -13.86 1.35
N LYS A 184 -15.38 -12.53 1.44
CA LYS A 184 -16.05 -11.58 0.55
C LYS A 184 -15.06 -10.74 -0.23
N ALA A 185 -15.48 -10.32 -1.42
CA ALA A 185 -14.88 -9.19 -2.10
C ALA A 185 -15.57 -7.89 -1.69
N PHE A 186 -14.85 -6.78 -1.75
CA PHE A 186 -15.33 -5.45 -1.45
C PHE A 186 -14.97 -4.54 -2.61
N VAL A 187 -15.96 -3.84 -3.17
CA VAL A 187 -15.78 -2.93 -4.30
C VAL A 187 -16.21 -1.52 -3.94
N PRO A 188 -15.46 -0.49 -4.35
CA PRO A 188 -15.81 0.90 -4.11
C PRO A 188 -16.85 1.39 -5.13
N TRP A 189 -17.95 1.98 -4.68
CA TRP A 189 -18.92 2.65 -5.56
C TRP A 189 -19.82 3.64 -4.80
N GLY A 190 -20.01 4.84 -5.34
CA GLY A 190 -21.00 5.80 -4.85
C GLY A 190 -20.76 6.20 -3.39
N HIS A 191 -19.51 6.48 -3.04
CA HIS A 191 -19.04 6.84 -1.68
C HIS A 191 -19.07 5.71 -0.65
N LEU A 192 -19.42 4.48 -1.05
CA LEU A 192 -19.54 3.34 -0.15
C LEU A 192 -18.67 2.15 -0.59
N GLU A 193 -18.29 1.32 0.40
CA GLU A 193 -17.72 0.01 0.18
C GLU A 193 -18.85 -1.04 0.13
N HIS A 194 -18.88 -1.85 -0.94
CA HIS A 194 -19.94 -2.84 -1.14
C HIS A 194 -19.41 -4.27 -1.03
N PRO A 195 -19.89 -5.08 -0.07
CA PRO A 195 -19.53 -6.49 0.01
C PRO A 195 -20.18 -7.28 -1.12
N LYS A 196 -19.43 -8.23 -1.68
CA LYS A 196 -19.82 -9.04 -2.84
C LYS A 196 -19.55 -10.52 -2.57
N ASP A 197 -20.58 -11.33 -2.79
CA ASP A 197 -20.50 -12.78 -2.68
C ASP A 197 -20.17 -13.45 -4.02
N HIS A 198 -20.43 -12.76 -5.15
CA HIS A 198 -20.04 -13.17 -6.50
C HIS A 198 -18.99 -12.22 -7.05
N PHE A 199 -17.81 -12.74 -7.36
CA PHE A 199 -16.65 -11.97 -7.78
C PHE A 199 -15.61 -12.87 -8.46
N GLU A 200 -14.64 -12.23 -9.12
CA GLU A 200 -13.48 -12.87 -9.72
C GLU A 200 -12.20 -12.40 -9.01
N ILE A 201 -11.21 -13.29 -8.93
CA ILE A 201 -9.88 -13.02 -8.40
C ILE A 201 -8.90 -12.86 -9.56
N LEU A 202 -8.03 -11.85 -9.49
CA LEU A 202 -6.95 -11.70 -10.45
C LEU A 202 -5.85 -12.72 -10.13
N CYS A 203 -5.47 -13.51 -11.13
CA CYS A 203 -4.44 -14.55 -11.01
C CYS A 203 -3.31 -14.33 -12.04
N GLY A 204 -2.10 -14.78 -11.71
CA GLY A 204 -0.89 -14.67 -12.55
C GLY A 204 0.22 -13.87 -11.88
N TYR A 205 1.39 -13.78 -12.53
CA TYR A 205 2.61 -13.22 -11.89
C TYR A 205 3.36 -12.16 -12.69
N ASN A 206 3.08 -11.96 -13.99
CA ASN A 206 3.82 -10.99 -14.81
C ASN A 206 3.23 -9.56 -14.72
N ALA A 207 3.24 -8.98 -13.53
CA ALA A 207 2.76 -7.62 -13.27
C ALA A 207 3.70 -6.84 -12.35
N LYS A 208 3.65 -5.51 -12.47
CA LYS A 208 4.39 -4.59 -11.60
C LYS A 208 3.47 -3.49 -11.13
N TRP A 209 3.76 -2.97 -9.95
CA TRP A 209 3.11 -1.76 -9.43
C TRP A 209 3.96 -0.56 -9.80
N MET A 210 3.34 0.43 -10.44
CA MET A 210 3.99 1.68 -10.83
C MET A 210 3.32 2.83 -10.10
N ARG A 211 4.09 3.66 -9.40
CA ARG A 211 3.56 4.85 -8.76
C ARG A 211 3.14 5.88 -9.81
N THR A 212 1.96 6.45 -9.66
CA THR A 212 1.42 7.50 -10.53
C THR A 212 0.53 8.49 -9.75
N ARG A 213 -0.07 9.44 -10.45
CA ARG A 213 -0.99 10.45 -9.91
C ARG A 213 -2.09 10.79 -10.90
N ALA A 214 -3.28 11.05 -10.38
CA ALA A 214 -4.42 11.60 -11.11
C ALA A 214 -4.78 10.74 -12.34
N ASP A 215 -4.70 11.30 -13.54
CA ASP A 215 -4.97 10.68 -14.83
C ASP A 215 -3.71 10.30 -15.63
N HIS A 216 -2.53 10.29 -14.99
CA HIS A 216 -1.28 9.86 -15.64
C HIS A 216 -1.21 8.33 -15.75
N ILE A 217 -2.08 7.75 -16.57
CA ILE A 217 -2.20 6.29 -16.75
C ILE A 217 -1.10 5.78 -17.71
N PRO A 218 -0.21 4.87 -17.27
CA PRO A 218 0.75 4.24 -18.16
C PRO A 218 0.06 3.47 -19.29
N ARG A 219 0.62 3.49 -20.49
CA ARG A 219 0.06 2.77 -21.66
C ARG A 219 -0.15 1.28 -21.39
N ASN A 220 0.71 0.67 -20.59
CA ASN A 220 0.70 -0.74 -20.24
C ASN A 220 -0.07 -1.05 -18.94
N ALA A 221 -0.88 -0.11 -18.46
CA ALA A 221 -1.77 -0.32 -17.33
C ALA A 221 -2.79 -1.43 -17.63
N PHE A 222 -2.98 -2.32 -16.67
CA PHE A 222 -3.89 -3.45 -16.83
C PHE A 222 -5.34 -3.00 -16.59
N VAL A 223 -6.20 -3.19 -17.59
CA VAL A 223 -7.63 -2.89 -17.48
C VAL A 223 -8.27 -3.92 -16.55
N GLY A 224 -8.80 -3.44 -15.42
CA GLY A 224 -9.41 -4.29 -14.40
C GLY A 224 -10.90 -4.50 -14.61
N GLY A 225 -11.57 -3.56 -15.26
CA GLY A 225 -13.00 -3.62 -15.55
C GLY A 225 -13.48 -2.39 -16.30
N PHE A 226 -14.76 -2.06 -16.17
CA PHE A 226 -15.40 -1.01 -16.96
C PHE A 226 -16.42 -0.24 -16.13
N SER A 227 -16.52 1.06 -16.37
CA SER A 227 -17.43 1.99 -15.71
C SER A 227 -18.84 1.91 -16.29
N GLU A 228 -19.84 2.15 -15.48
CA GLU A 228 -21.22 2.37 -15.91
C GLU A 228 -21.36 3.63 -16.81
N VAL A 229 -20.38 4.54 -16.73
CA VAL A 229 -20.31 5.73 -17.57
C VAL A 229 -19.59 5.39 -18.86
N GLN A 230 -20.34 5.31 -19.96
CA GLN A 230 -19.83 5.06 -21.33
C GLN A 230 -18.99 3.78 -21.49
N ASN A 231 -19.09 2.82 -20.56
CA ASN A 231 -18.28 1.60 -20.56
C ASN A 231 -16.77 1.86 -20.59
N GLU A 232 -16.35 2.98 -19.98
CA GLU A 232 -14.93 3.37 -19.95
C GLU A 232 -14.07 2.39 -19.16
N PRO A 233 -12.80 2.18 -19.55
CA PRO A 233 -11.91 1.28 -18.82
C PRO A 233 -11.63 1.80 -17.40
N LEU A 234 -11.78 0.90 -16.43
CA LEU A 234 -11.30 1.07 -15.07
C LEU A 234 -10.00 0.30 -14.90
N PHE A 235 -9.01 0.91 -14.25
CA PHE A 235 -7.73 0.27 -13.96
C PHE A 235 -7.64 -0.16 -12.50
N ILE A 236 -6.66 -1.01 -12.20
CA ILE A 236 -6.42 -1.49 -10.84
C ILE A 236 -5.39 -0.59 -10.18
N GLY A 237 -5.83 0.10 -9.14
CA GLY A 237 -4.97 0.94 -8.31
C GLY A 237 -4.85 0.38 -6.91
N ARG A 238 -3.86 0.85 -6.17
CA ARG A 238 -3.78 0.67 -4.72
C ARG A 238 -3.10 1.85 -4.07
N ALA A 239 -3.44 2.14 -2.83
CA ALA A 239 -2.70 3.09 -2.03
C ALA A 239 -2.71 2.71 -0.55
N MET A 240 -1.86 3.41 0.20
CA MET A 240 -1.75 3.22 1.64
C MET A 240 -2.77 4.10 2.37
N LEU A 241 -3.64 3.46 3.15
CA LEU A 241 -4.59 4.07 4.07
C LEU A 241 -4.14 3.73 5.50
N GLY A 242 -3.41 4.66 6.12
CA GLY A 242 -2.75 4.41 7.40
C GLY A 242 -1.70 3.31 7.29
N CYS A 243 -1.95 2.18 7.94
CA CYS A 243 -1.06 1.01 7.96
C CYS A 243 -1.45 -0.05 6.92
N ASN A 244 -2.49 0.19 6.14
CA ASN A 244 -3.12 -0.77 5.25
C ASN A 244 -2.85 -0.41 3.79
N LEU A 245 -2.38 -1.37 3.00
CA LEU A 245 -2.28 -1.24 1.56
C LEU A 245 -3.57 -1.78 0.95
N VAL A 246 -4.36 -0.91 0.31
CA VAL A 246 -5.71 -1.25 -0.12
C VAL A 246 -5.79 -1.15 -1.66
N PRO A 247 -6.16 -2.23 -2.37
CA PRO A 247 -6.43 -2.18 -3.80
C PRO A 247 -7.87 -1.75 -4.09
N GLY A 248 -8.07 -1.08 -5.23
CA GLY A 248 -9.35 -0.53 -5.67
C GLY A 248 -9.34 -0.18 -7.15
N LYS A 249 -10.26 0.70 -7.56
CA LYS A 249 -10.44 1.10 -8.96
C LYS A 249 -9.80 2.46 -9.24
N VAL A 250 -9.26 2.64 -10.44
CA VAL A 250 -8.82 3.95 -10.95
C VAL A 250 -9.79 4.36 -12.05
N HIS A 251 -10.37 5.54 -11.91
CA HIS A 251 -11.28 6.10 -12.90
C HIS A 251 -10.61 7.30 -13.59
N VAL A 252 -10.36 7.19 -14.89
CA VAL A 252 -9.56 8.18 -15.64
C VAL A 252 -10.27 9.54 -15.72
N LEU A 253 -11.57 9.56 -16.05
CA LEU A 253 -12.34 10.82 -16.09
C LEU A 253 -12.35 11.57 -14.74
N TYR A 254 -12.49 10.84 -13.64
CA TYR A 254 -12.49 11.44 -12.30
C TYR A 254 -11.08 11.72 -11.77
N LYS A 255 -10.04 11.22 -12.46
CA LYS A 255 -8.62 11.44 -12.13
C LYS A 255 -8.27 10.99 -10.70
N LEU A 256 -8.89 9.92 -10.25
CA LEU A 256 -8.78 9.43 -8.87
C LEU A 256 -8.71 7.91 -8.83
N CYS A 257 -8.05 7.40 -7.80
CA CYS A 257 -8.19 6.03 -7.35
C CYS A 257 -9.16 5.98 -6.17
N PHE A 258 -10.10 5.04 -6.23
CA PHE A 258 -11.16 4.82 -5.26
C PHE A 258 -10.91 3.50 -4.56
N LEU A 259 -10.86 3.51 -3.23
CA LEU A 259 -10.44 2.38 -2.40
C LEU A 259 -11.56 1.96 -1.44
N PRO A 260 -11.97 0.69 -1.43
CA PRO A 260 -12.96 0.19 -0.47
C PRO A 260 -12.30 0.01 0.90
N PHE A 261 -12.69 0.81 1.90
CA PHE A 261 -12.08 0.79 3.22
C PHE A 261 -13.06 1.20 4.33
N TYR A 262 -13.23 0.32 5.32
CA TYR A 262 -14.11 0.53 6.49
C TYR A 262 -15.52 1.04 6.14
N GLY A 263 -16.18 0.41 5.17
CA GLY A 263 -17.54 0.76 4.77
C GLY A 263 -17.63 1.95 3.81
N GLN A 264 -16.51 2.60 3.47
CA GLN A 264 -16.48 3.80 2.64
C GLN A 264 -15.67 3.59 1.34
N GLU A 265 -15.98 4.38 0.33
CA GLU A 265 -15.14 4.57 -0.85
C GLU A 265 -14.21 5.77 -0.59
N ILE A 266 -12.92 5.51 -0.44
CA ILE A 266 -11.91 6.52 -0.15
C ILE A 266 -11.23 6.96 -1.44
N GLU A 267 -11.21 8.26 -1.69
CA GLU A 267 -10.61 8.88 -2.87
C GLU A 267 -9.14 9.26 -2.62
N VAL A 268 -8.25 8.86 -3.52
CA VAL A 268 -6.83 9.22 -3.48
C VAL A 268 -6.33 9.65 -4.86
N ASP A 269 -5.56 10.73 -4.91
CA ASP A 269 -4.99 11.26 -6.15
C ASP A 269 -3.60 10.71 -6.46
N VAL A 270 -2.86 10.24 -5.45
CA VAL A 270 -1.56 9.56 -5.59
C VAL A 270 -1.71 8.09 -5.23
N TYR A 271 -1.32 7.20 -6.12
CA TYR A 271 -1.52 5.76 -5.97
C TYR A 271 -0.49 4.98 -6.78
N GLU A 272 -0.45 3.66 -6.57
CA GLU A 272 0.23 2.73 -7.46
C GLU A 272 -0.80 2.11 -8.41
N ILE A 273 -0.45 1.98 -9.68
CA ILE A 273 -1.28 1.34 -10.71
C ILE A 273 -0.63 0.04 -11.18
N LEU A 274 -1.46 -0.98 -11.40
CA LEU A 274 -0.98 -2.27 -11.90
C LEU A 274 -0.67 -2.17 -13.39
N VAL A 275 0.56 -2.50 -13.77
CA VAL A 275 1.01 -2.55 -15.16
C VAL A 275 1.51 -3.94 -15.52
N THR A 276 1.39 -4.30 -16.80
CA THR A 276 1.99 -5.52 -17.35
C THR A 276 3.22 -5.17 -18.19
N PRO A 277 4.28 -5.97 -18.20
CA PRO A 277 5.37 -5.76 -19.15
C PRO A 277 4.85 -5.90 -20.58
N GLY A 278 5.01 -4.87 -21.40
CA GLY A 278 4.81 -4.93 -22.84
C GLY A 278 6.15 -4.78 -23.57
N GLU A 279 6.27 -5.38 -24.74
CA GLU A 279 7.23 -4.93 -25.77
C GLU A 279 6.91 -3.46 -26.07
N ASP A 280 7.92 -2.59 -26.16
CA ASP A 280 7.82 -1.12 -26.33
C ASP A 280 7.58 -0.30 -25.06
N SER A 281 8.55 -0.38 -24.15
CA SER A 281 8.80 0.62 -23.11
C SER A 281 9.57 1.82 -23.67
N GLU A 282 9.02 2.57 -24.64
CA GLU A 282 9.47 3.92 -24.98
C GLU A 282 8.44 4.61 -25.90
N HIS A 283 8.09 5.86 -25.58
CA HIS A 283 7.19 6.81 -26.28
C HIS A 283 5.74 6.95 -25.77
N PRO A 284 5.30 8.16 -25.33
CA PRO A 284 3.89 8.46 -24.96
C PRO A 284 2.96 8.58 -26.19
N ILE A 285 1.65 8.27 -26.05
CA ILE A 285 0.65 8.38 -27.15
C ILE A 285 0.41 9.87 -27.42
N PRO A 286 0.19 10.30 -28.68
CA PRO A 286 -0.13 11.70 -28.98
C PRO A 286 -1.36 12.16 -28.20
N ARG A 287 -1.25 13.35 -27.62
CA ARG A 287 -2.39 14.06 -27.00
C ARG A 287 -3.46 14.28 -28.07
N HIS A 288 -4.74 14.13 -27.72
CA HIS A 288 -5.82 14.63 -28.58
C HIS A 288 -5.55 16.10 -28.94
N PRO A 289 -5.78 16.52 -30.20
CA PRO A 289 -5.65 17.92 -30.55
C PRO A 289 -6.66 18.73 -29.71
N PRO A 290 -6.34 20.01 -29.40
CA PRO A 290 -7.28 20.89 -28.74
C PRO A 290 -8.60 20.89 -29.51
N ARG A 291 -9.74 20.78 -28.81
CA ARG A 291 -11.02 21.09 -29.42
C ARG A 291 -10.99 22.57 -29.80
N ASP A 292 -11.02 22.87 -31.08
CA ASP A 292 -11.28 24.22 -31.56
C ASP A 292 -12.65 24.65 -31.04
N ILE A 293 -12.64 25.74 -30.27
CA ILE A 293 -13.83 26.43 -29.82
C ILE A 293 -14.35 27.23 -31.01
N PHE A 294 -15.52 26.86 -31.51
CA PHE A 294 -16.42 27.74 -32.26
C PHE A 294 -17.82 27.62 -31.68
#